data_AF-A0A402BZL5-F1
#
_entry.id   AF-A0A402BZL5-F1
#
_cell.length_a   1.000
_cell.length_b   1.000
_cell.length_c   1.000
_cell.angle_alpha   90.00
_cell.angle_beta   90.00
_cell.angle_gamma   90.00
#
_symmetry.space_group_name_H-M   'P 1'
#
loop_
_entity.id
_entity.type
_entity.pdbx_description
1 polymer ?
#
loop_
_entity_poly.entity_id
_entity_poly.type
_entity_poly.pdbx_seq_one_letter_code
_entity_poly.pdbx_strand_id
1 'polypeptide(L)' 'MVDAHFPGNHADVSVEFAAVGAEAVISILIAAALFTSRSATKRGFALGIVTAALVGLEFAAIHFAINIDAKYAVAP' A
#
# COMPACT_ATOMS: atom_id res chain seq x y z
N MET A 1 5.58 32.12 -10.66
CA MET A 1 5.41 30.82 -11.31
C MET A 1 5.85 29.80 -10.29
N VAL A 2 4.90 29.14 -9.62
CA VAL A 2 5.24 28.01 -8.75
C VAL A 2 5.58 26.88 -9.72
N ASP A 3 6.85 26.49 -9.77
CA ASP A 3 7.27 25.28 -10.47
C ASP A 3 6.55 24.12 -9.80
N ALA A 4 5.39 23.77 -10.35
CA ALA A 4 4.75 22.50 -10.08
C ALA A 4 5.74 21.45 -10.58
N HIS A 5 6.48 20.85 -9.64
CA HIS A 5 7.28 19.67 -9.89
C HIS A 5 6.35 18.66 -10.56
N PHE A 6 6.48 18.53 -11.89
CA PHE A 6 5.70 17.60 -12.68
C PHE A 6 5.87 16.22 -12.04
N PRO A 7 4.77 15.53 -11.68
CA PRO A 7 4.89 14.28 -10.96
C PRO A 7 5.67 13.31 -11.85
N GLY A 8 6.80 12.87 -11.28
CA GLY A 8 7.79 11.99 -11.88
C GLY A 8 7.19 10.86 -12.70
N ASN A 9 8.02 10.42 -13.63
CA ASN A 9 7.81 9.35 -14.60
C ASN A 9 6.82 8.28 -14.12
N HIS A 10 5.90 7.80 -14.97
CA HIS A 10 4.92 6.76 -14.58
C HIS A 10 5.56 5.53 -13.91
N ALA A 11 6.83 5.26 -14.24
CA ALA A 11 7.68 4.29 -13.58
C ALA A 11 7.77 4.50 -12.05
N ASP A 12 8.01 5.73 -11.57
CA ASP A 12 8.25 6.01 -10.15
C ASP A 12 7.00 5.72 -9.31
N VAL A 13 5.83 6.16 -9.77
CA VAL A 13 4.55 5.91 -9.07
C VAL A 13 4.17 4.43 -9.08
N SER A 14 4.44 3.72 -10.18
CA SER A 14 4.19 2.27 -10.27
C SER A 14 5.12 1.45 -9.37
N VAL A 15 6.37 1.89 -9.21
CA VAL A 15 7.36 1.26 -8.34
C VAL A 15 7.01 1.49 -6.87
N GLU A 16 6.60 2.70 -6.49
CA GLU A 16 6.11 2.98 -5.14
C GLU A 16 4.89 2.13 -4.77
N PHE A 17 3.91 2.01 -5.68
CA PHE A 17 2.75 1.16 -5.45
C PHE A 17 3.12 -0.32 -5.32
N ALA A 18 4.06 -0.81 -6.16
CA ALA A 18 4.58 -2.16 -6.06
C ALA A 18 5.32 -2.41 -4.73
N ALA A 19 6.05 -1.41 -4.22
CA ALA A 19 6.72 -1.48 -2.92
C ALA A 19 5.69 -1.61 -1.78
N VAL A 20 4.63 -0.79 -1.79
CA VAL A 20 3.55 -0.90 -0.79
C VAL A 20 2.85 -2.26 -0.87
N GLY A 21 2.60 -2.77 -2.09
CA GLY A 21 2.05 -4.11 -2.29
C GLY A 21 2.94 -5.20 -1.71
N ALA A 22 4.26 -5.10 -1.92
CA ALA A 22 5.23 -6.03 -1.35
C ALA A 22 5.26 -5.98 0.18
N GLU A 23 5.22 -4.79 0.79
CA GLU A 23 5.13 -4.62 2.25
C GLU A 23 3.88 -5.27 2.84
N ALA A 24 2.72 -5.11 2.17
CA ALA A 24 1.47 -5.75 2.59
C ALA A 24 1.58 -7.28 2.53
N VAL A 25 2.15 -7.84 1.46
CA VAL A 25 2.35 -9.29 1.30
C VAL A 25 3.28 -9.83 2.39
N ILE A 26 4.43 -9.20 2.61
CA ILE A 26 5.38 -9.60 3.66
C ILE A 26 4.70 -9.58 5.04
N SER A 27 3.95 -8.53 5.33
CA SER A 27 3.21 -8.39 6.59
C SER A 27 2.19 -9.52 6.79
N ILE A 28 1.45 -9.88 5.75
CA ILE A 28 0.48 -10.98 5.80
C ILE A 28 1.18 -12.33 6.00
N LEU A 29 2.34 -12.56 5.37
CA LEU A 29 3.12 -13.79 5.57
C LEU A 29 3.62 -13.91 7.01
N ILE A 30 4.10 -12.81 7.60
CA ILE A 30 4.50 -12.76 9.02
C ILE A 30 3.29 -13.05 9.92
N ALA A 31 2.14 -12.44 9.63
CA ALA A 31 0.92 -12.67 10.38
C ALA A 31 0.45 -14.14 10.28
N ALA A 32 0.51 -14.75 9.10
CA ALA A 32 0.16 -16.16 8.90
C ALA A 32 1.03 -17.08 9.76
N ALA A 33 2.34 -16.83 9.82
CA ALA A 33 3.25 -17.57 10.68
C ALA A 33 2.88 -17.42 12.17
N LEU A 34 2.60 -16.19 12.62
CA LEU A 34 2.18 -15.91 13.99
C LEU A 34 0.83 -16.54 14.36
N PHE A 35 -0.08 -16.71 13.39
CA PHE A 35 -1.41 -17.27 13.62
C PHE A 35 -1.39 -18.76 13.97
N THR A 36 -0.34 -19.48 13.56
CA THR A 36 -0.11 -20.90 13.90
C THR A 36 0.31 -21.11 15.36
N SER A 37 0.64 -20.04 16.07
CA SER A 37 0.99 -20.09 17.49
C SER A 37 -0.20 -20.48 18.37
N ARG A 38 0.05 -21.24 19.44
CA ARG A 38 -0.96 -21.54 20.48
C ARG A 38 -1.30 -20.36 21.39
N SER A 39 -0.55 -19.26 21.30
CA SER A 39 -0.76 -18.06 22.12
C SER A 39 -1.86 -17.15 21.53
N ALA A 40 -2.90 -16.86 22.33
CA ALA A 40 -3.98 -15.95 21.94
C ALA A 40 -3.47 -14.54 21.61
N THR A 41 -2.50 -14.02 22.37
CA THR A 41 -1.87 -12.71 22.11
C THR A 41 -1.19 -12.66 20.74
N LYS A 42 -0.46 -13.71 20.36
CA LYS A 42 0.21 -13.78 19.05
C LYS A 42 -0.80 -13.84 17.90
N ARG A 43 -1.91 -14.57 18.08
CA ARG A 43 -3.00 -14.63 17.08
C ARG A 43 -3.74 -13.29 16.98
N GLY A 44 -3.98 -12.61 18.10
CA GLY A 44 -4.54 -11.26 18.11
C GLY A 44 -3.65 -10.23 17.42
N PHE A 45 -2.34 -10.28 17.68
CA PHE A 45 -1.37 -9.43 16.99
C PHE A 45 -1.30 -9.72 15.49
N ALA A 46 -1.33 -11.00 15.08
CA ALA A 46 -1.41 -11.38 13.68
C ALA A 46 -2.65 -10.81 12.98
N LEU A 47 -3.82 -10.86 13.62
CA LEU A 47 -5.04 -10.23 13.08
C LEU A 47 -4.85 -8.71 12.93
N GLY A 48 -4.23 -8.05 13.90
CA GLY A 48 -3.90 -6.62 13.82
C GLY A 48 -3.01 -6.29 12.63
N ILE A 49 -1.97 -7.09 12.38
CA ILE A 49 -1.09 -6.93 11.21
C ILE A 49 -1.87 -7.08 9.90
N VAL A 50 -2.71 -8.11 9.77
CA VAL A 50 -3.52 -8.32 8.55
C VAL A 50 -4.47 -7.15 8.32
N THR A 51 -5.17 -6.69 9.35
CA THR A 51 -6.07 -5.54 9.23
C THR A 51 -5.32 -4.28 8.80
N ALA A 52 -4.17 -3.99 9.41
CA ALA A 52 -3.36 -2.84 9.05
C ALA A 52 -2.85 -2.91 7.59
N ALA A 53 -2.41 -4.10 7.15
CA ALA A 53 -1.95 -4.31 5.78
C ALA A 53 -3.07 -4.10 4.74
N LEU A 54 -4.29 -4.58 5.03
CA LEU A 54 -5.44 -4.38 4.13
C LEU A 54 -5.85 -2.90 4.06
N VAL A 55 -5.96 -2.23 5.19
CA VAL A 55 -6.31 -0.79 5.23
C VAL A 55 -5.25 0.04 4.51
N GLY A 56 -3.97 -0.24 4.72
CA GLY A 56 -2.88 0.43 4.02
C GLY A 56 -2.92 0.22 2.51
N LEU A 57 -3.24 -1.00 2.06
CA LEU A 57 -3.37 -1.32 0.64
C LEU A 57 -4.54 -0.58 -0.02
N GLU A 58 -5.71 -0.51 0.64
CA GLU A 58 -6.85 0.27 0.14
C GLU A 58 -6.50 1.76 0.02
N PHE A 59 -5.85 2.32 1.04
CA PHE A 59 -5.45 3.73 1.04
C PHE A 59 -4.46 4.04 -0.09
N ALA A 60 -3.48 3.15 -0.30
CA ALA A 60 -2.51 3.27 -1.39
C ALA A 60 -3.16 3.13 -2.77
N ALA A 61 -4.13 2.22 -2.93
CA ALA A 61 -4.86 2.04 -4.18
C ALA A 61 -5.71 3.26 -4.54
N ILE A 62 -6.38 3.86 -3.55
CA ILE A 62 -7.14 5.10 -3.74
C ILE A 62 -6.19 6.25 -4.11
N HIS A 63 -5.07 6.39 -3.41
CA HIS A 63 -4.08 7.43 -3.71
C HIS A 63 -3.51 7.27 -5.13
N PHE A 64 -3.24 6.03 -5.56
CA PHE A 64 -2.80 5.73 -6.91
C PHE A 64 -3.85 6.07 -7.97
N ALA A 65 -5.12 5.72 -7.72
CA ALA A 65 -6.23 6.04 -8.61
C ALA A 65 -6.40 7.55 -8.80
N ILE A 66 -6.33 8.32 -7.71
CA ILE A 66 -6.39 9.80 -7.74
C ILE A 66 -5.20 10.38 -8.53
N ASN A 67 -3.98 9.89 -8.29
CA ASN A 67 -2.79 10.37 -9.00
C ASN A 67 -2.84 10.07 -10.51
N ILE A 68 -3.41 8.94 -10.90
CA ILE A 68 -3.68 8.61 -12.29
C ILE A 68 -4.70 9.57 -12.89
N ASP A 69 -5.85 9.73 -12.25
CA ASP A 69 -6.94 10.59 -12.74
C ASP A 69 -6.48 12.05 -12.90
N ALA A 70 -5.78 12.58 -11.89
CA ALA A 70 -5.19 13.92 -11.95
C ALA A 70 -4.16 14.09 -13.09
N LYS A 71 -3.41 13.05 -13.45
CA LYS A 71 -2.46 13.09 -14.58
C LYS A 71 -3.17 13.09 -15.94
N TYR A 72 -4.28 12.36 -16.09
CA TYR A 72 -4.99 12.24 -17.37
C TYR A 72 -6.10 13.29 -17.56
N ALA A 73 -6.65 13.87 -16.49
CA ALA A 73 -7.66 14.93 -16.54
C ALA A 73 -7.11 16.30 -16.98
N VAL A 74 -5.78 16.48 -16.97
CA VAL A 74 -5.09 17.72 -17.37
C VAL A 74 -4.50 17.61 -18.80
N ALA A 75 -4.65 16.47 -19.47
CA ALA A 75 -4.25 16.32 -20.86
C ALA A 75 -5.27 17.03 -21.79
N PRO A 76 -4.84 17.97 -22.68
CA PRO A 76 -5.71 18.68 -23.61
C PRO A 76 -6.31 17.79 -24.69
#